data_AF-A0A178T4E3-F1
#
_entry.id   AF-A0A178T4E3-F1
#
_cell.length_a   1.000
_cell.length_b   1.000
_cell.length_c   1.000
_cell.angle_alpha   90.00
_cell.angle_beta   90.00
_cell.angle_gamma   90.00
#
_symmetry.space_group_name_H-M   'P 1'
#
loop_
_entity.id
_entity.type
_entity.pdbx_description
1 polymer ?
#
loop_
_entity_poly.entity_id
_entity_poly.type
_entity_poly.pdbx_seq_one_letter_code
_entity_poly.pdbx_strand_id
1 'polypeptide(L)'
;MENKKKLQIQIPDEIIRNQCVEFNHYDFGVYAMLRYAHFRNPNKDKDKLEIEHKFMMNKLFINDSRTLKKSLNKLYKYGFIEEEIKRLPRNGILKLEFNPSPFKTKSFTQLPSNLINKIEHIGLIGYRLIYYYESYINRKDVISKQFCFVGQDTISSELNINKETIKKYNDILKKSKLVTIKKHKLEFDGYDDLDNIVFNKYHNHYYVHIDKM
;
A
#
# COMPACT_ATOMS: atom_id res chain seq x y z
N MET A 1 -3.55 -30.86 -11.01
CA MET A 1 -4.13 -29.54 -11.34
C MET A 1 -2.99 -28.56 -11.54
N GLU A 2 -3.02 -27.76 -12.61
CA GLU A 2 -2.04 -26.68 -12.77
C GLU A 2 -2.29 -25.58 -11.73
N ASN A 3 -1.22 -25.11 -11.07
CA ASN A 3 -1.27 -23.91 -10.25
C ASN A 3 -1.36 -22.68 -11.16
N LYS A 4 -2.60 -22.30 -11.55
CA LYS A 4 -2.87 -21.01 -12.20
C LYS A 4 -2.31 -19.90 -11.31
N LYS A 5 -1.18 -19.31 -11.72
CA LYS A 5 -0.48 -18.27 -10.96
C LYS A 5 -1.49 -17.16 -10.60
N LYS A 6 -1.77 -16.97 -9.31
CA LYS A 6 -2.58 -15.84 -8.82
C LYS A 6 -1.97 -14.57 -9.41
N LEU A 7 -2.76 -13.75 -10.07
CA LEU A 7 -2.28 -12.44 -10.53
C LEU A 7 -1.83 -11.62 -9.31
N GLN A 8 -0.66 -11.01 -9.40
CA GLN A 8 -0.12 -10.09 -8.41
C GLN A 8 -0.06 -8.68 -8.99
N ILE A 9 -0.24 -7.68 -8.14
CA ILE A 9 0.05 -6.28 -8.48
C ILE A 9 1.43 -5.97 -7.91
N GLN A 10 2.32 -5.45 -8.75
CA GLN A 10 3.70 -5.13 -8.39
C GLN A 10 3.86 -3.62 -8.19
N ILE A 11 4.28 -3.22 -7.00
CA ILE A 11 4.43 -1.81 -6.59
C ILE A 11 5.87 -1.61 -6.08
N PRO A 12 6.62 -0.58 -6.56
CA PRO A 12 7.94 -0.24 -6.04
C PRO A 12 7.94 0.06 -4.54
N ASP A 13 8.98 -0.40 -3.84
CA ASP A 13 9.06 -0.19 -2.39
C ASP A 13 9.29 1.28 -2.04
N GLU A 14 9.98 2.03 -2.92
CA GLU A 14 10.18 3.48 -2.79
C GLU A 14 8.86 4.26 -2.87
N ILE A 15 7.82 3.72 -3.52
CA ILE A 15 6.48 4.32 -3.59
C ILE A 15 5.64 3.92 -2.37
N ILE A 16 5.73 2.66 -1.93
CA ILE A 16 5.04 2.16 -0.74
C ILE A 16 5.44 2.96 0.51
N ARG A 17 6.73 3.23 0.64
CA ARG A 17 7.37 3.92 1.76
C ARG A 17 7.44 5.46 1.61
N ASN A 18 6.80 6.04 0.58
CA ASN A 18 6.85 7.48 0.29
C ASN A 18 8.28 8.06 0.16
N GLN A 19 9.26 7.27 -0.29
CA GLN A 19 10.66 7.70 -0.42
C GLN A 19 10.91 8.58 -1.66
N CYS A 20 10.04 8.48 -2.68
CA CYS A 20 10.07 9.31 -3.89
C CYS A 20 8.76 10.08 -4.13
N VAL A 21 7.73 9.88 -3.28
CA VAL A 21 6.37 10.43 -3.46
C VAL A 21 5.74 10.75 -2.11
N GLU A 22 4.89 11.79 -2.05
CA GLU A 22 4.08 12.12 -0.87
C GLU A 22 2.66 11.53 -0.98
N PHE A 23 2.52 10.24 -1.26
CA PHE A 23 1.18 9.65 -1.45
C PHE A 23 0.45 9.46 -0.12
N ASN A 24 -0.85 9.79 -0.08
CA ASN A 24 -1.78 9.33 0.95
C ASN A 24 -2.37 7.94 0.57
N HIS A 25 -3.38 7.46 1.31
CA HIS A 25 -3.99 6.14 1.05
C HIS A 25 -4.92 6.10 -0.18
N TYR A 26 -5.54 7.21 -0.57
CA TYR A 26 -6.26 7.34 -1.84
C TYR A 26 -5.29 7.36 -3.03
N ASP A 27 -4.24 8.18 -2.97
CA ASP A 27 -3.25 8.29 -4.06
C ASP A 27 -2.58 6.93 -4.34
N PHE A 28 -2.21 6.22 -3.28
CA PHE A 28 -1.67 4.86 -3.35
C PHE A 28 -2.68 3.85 -3.93
N GLY A 29 -3.95 3.92 -3.53
CA GLY A 29 -5.01 3.07 -4.07
C GLY A 29 -5.28 3.31 -5.56
N VAL A 30 -5.27 4.58 -5.99
CA VAL A 30 -5.39 4.97 -7.40
C VAL A 30 -4.19 4.48 -8.20
N TYR A 31 -2.95 4.69 -7.73
CA TYR A 31 -1.75 4.16 -8.38
C TYR A 31 -1.78 2.62 -8.49
N ALA A 32 -2.18 1.91 -7.43
CA ALA A 32 -2.35 0.46 -7.47
C ALA A 32 -3.40 -0.01 -8.50
N MET A 33 -4.49 0.75 -8.67
CA MET A 33 -5.49 0.52 -9.72
C MET A 33 -4.96 0.80 -11.13
N LEU A 34 -4.18 1.86 -11.34
CA LEU A 34 -3.54 2.11 -12.63
C LEU A 34 -2.51 1.02 -12.96
N ARG A 35 -1.72 0.55 -11.99
CA ARG A 35 -0.81 -0.60 -12.15
C ARG A 35 -1.56 -1.89 -12.50
N TYR A 36 -2.72 -2.13 -11.90
CA TYR A 36 -3.59 -3.26 -12.26
C TYR A 36 -4.15 -3.14 -13.69
N ALA A 37 -4.64 -1.95 -14.05
CA ALA A 37 -5.19 -1.66 -15.38
C ALA A 37 -4.12 -1.78 -16.47
N HIS A 38 -2.92 -1.23 -16.25
CA HIS A 38 -1.74 -1.33 -17.13
C HIS A 38 -1.33 -2.77 -17.42
N PHE A 39 -1.21 -3.60 -16.38
CA PHE A 39 -0.94 -5.02 -16.56
C PHE A 39 -2.04 -5.70 -17.40
N ARG A 40 -3.31 -5.39 -17.12
CA ARG A 40 -4.49 -5.97 -17.79
C ARG A 40 -4.77 -5.41 -19.19
N ASN A 41 -4.18 -4.28 -19.57
CA ASN A 41 -4.48 -3.57 -20.81
C ASN A 41 -4.24 -4.46 -22.04
N PRO A 42 -5.25 -4.76 -22.89
CA PRO A 42 -5.07 -5.59 -24.09
C PRO A 42 -4.44 -4.82 -25.26
N ASN A 43 -4.31 -3.49 -25.18
CA ASN A 43 -3.80 -2.66 -26.26
C ASN A 43 -2.31 -2.96 -26.56
N LYS A 44 -1.91 -2.73 -27.82
CA LYS A 44 -0.50 -2.76 -28.25
C LYS A 44 0.33 -1.67 -27.56
N ASP A 45 -0.23 -0.46 -27.50
CA ASP A 45 0.24 0.60 -26.63
C ASP A 45 -0.25 0.32 -25.21
N LYS A 46 0.67 -0.09 -24.33
CA LYS A 46 0.36 -0.50 -22.97
C LYS A 46 0.10 0.67 -22.03
N ASP A 47 0.72 1.82 -22.32
CA ASP A 47 0.76 2.97 -21.43
C ASP A 47 -0.47 3.86 -21.63
N LYS A 48 -1.09 3.86 -22.82
CA LYS A 48 -2.43 4.42 -23.05
C LYS A 48 -3.52 3.54 -22.45
N LEU A 49 -4.06 3.99 -21.32
CA LEU A 49 -5.13 3.31 -20.55
C LEU A 49 -6.49 3.95 -20.82
N GLU A 50 -7.50 3.11 -21.06
CA GLU A 50 -8.92 3.48 -20.96
C GLU A 50 -9.54 2.80 -19.76
N ILE A 51 -10.08 3.58 -18.82
CA ILE A 51 -10.51 3.08 -17.50
C ILE A 51 -11.88 3.64 -17.15
N GLU A 52 -12.80 2.78 -16.72
CA GLU A 52 -14.04 3.23 -16.10
C GLU A 52 -13.75 3.81 -14.70
N HIS A 53 -13.76 5.13 -14.59
CA HIS A 53 -13.42 5.83 -13.34
C HIS A 53 -14.46 5.61 -12.24
N LYS A 54 -15.72 5.37 -12.60
CA LYS A 54 -16.79 4.97 -11.68
C LYS A 54 -16.51 3.60 -11.04
N PHE A 55 -16.09 2.62 -11.83
CA PHE A 55 -15.67 1.31 -11.32
C PHE A 55 -14.45 1.43 -10.41
N MET A 56 -13.47 2.29 -10.76
CA MET A 56 -12.32 2.58 -9.91
C MET A 56 -12.75 3.21 -8.57
N MET A 57 -13.62 4.21 -8.59
CA MET A 57 -14.17 4.84 -7.38
C MET A 57 -14.87 3.81 -6.48
N ASN A 58 -15.73 2.96 -7.06
CA ASN A 58 -16.43 1.91 -6.32
C ASN A 58 -15.46 0.89 -5.71
N LYS A 59 -14.45 0.42 -6.46
CA LYS A 59 -13.46 -0.55 -5.97
C LYS A 59 -12.53 0.01 -4.89
N LEU A 60 -12.28 1.32 -4.89
CA LEU A 60 -11.45 2.00 -3.90
C LEU A 60 -12.28 2.65 -2.77
N PHE A 61 -13.61 2.52 -2.79
CA PHE A 61 -14.55 3.17 -1.85
C PHE A 61 -14.37 4.70 -1.77
N ILE A 62 -14.11 5.32 -2.93
CA ILE A 62 -13.96 6.77 -3.09
C ILE A 62 -15.31 7.38 -3.49
N ASN A 63 -16.06 7.86 -2.51
CA ASN A 63 -17.40 8.39 -2.74
C ASN A 63 -17.43 9.79 -3.42
N ASP A 64 -16.32 10.55 -3.35
CA ASP A 64 -16.23 11.90 -3.91
C ASP A 64 -15.29 11.94 -5.13
N SER A 65 -15.84 12.34 -6.28
CA SER A 65 -15.08 12.52 -7.53
C SER A 65 -13.96 13.56 -7.42
N ARG A 66 -14.09 14.53 -6.51
CA ARG A 66 -13.03 15.51 -6.19
C ARG A 66 -11.83 14.84 -5.53
N THR A 67 -12.02 13.77 -4.77
CA THR A 67 -10.93 12.97 -4.18
C THR A 67 -10.20 12.19 -5.25
N LEU A 68 -10.92 11.51 -6.17
CA LEU A 68 -10.27 10.85 -7.30
C LEU A 68 -9.48 11.85 -8.17
N LYS A 69 -10.06 13.01 -8.52
CA LYS A 69 -9.33 14.06 -9.26
C LYS A 69 -8.07 14.50 -8.50
N LYS A 70 -8.15 14.74 -7.19
CA LYS A 70 -6.97 15.13 -6.38
C LYS A 70 -5.86 14.08 -6.45
N SER A 71 -6.19 12.80 -6.32
CA SER A 71 -5.22 11.72 -6.44
C SER A 71 -4.63 11.58 -7.85
N LEU A 72 -5.44 11.68 -8.92
CA LEU A 72 -4.94 11.68 -10.29
C LEU A 72 -3.99 12.86 -10.56
N ASN A 73 -4.33 14.07 -10.09
CA ASN A 73 -3.45 15.23 -10.21
C ASN A 73 -2.19 15.12 -9.33
N LYS A 74 -2.24 14.39 -8.20
CA LYS A 74 -1.06 14.03 -7.40
C LYS A 74 -0.16 13.03 -8.15
N LEU A 75 -0.73 12.08 -8.90
CA LEU A 75 0.04 11.19 -9.78
C LEU A 75 0.70 11.95 -10.94
N TYR A 76 -0.01 12.90 -11.57
CA TYR A 76 0.56 13.84 -12.55
C TYR A 76 1.73 14.66 -11.97
N LYS A 77 1.62 15.20 -10.74
CA LYS A 77 2.72 15.92 -10.05
C LYS A 77 4.04 15.11 -10.02
N TYR A 78 3.96 13.78 -9.94
CA TYR A 78 5.13 12.89 -9.89
C TYR A 78 5.42 12.16 -11.21
N GLY A 79 4.82 12.59 -12.34
CA GLY A 79 5.10 12.03 -13.66
C GLY A 79 4.60 10.60 -13.89
N PHE A 80 3.61 10.13 -13.12
CA PHE A 80 2.95 8.84 -13.38
C PHE A 80 1.87 8.92 -14.46
N ILE A 81 1.41 10.13 -14.77
CA ILE A 81 0.40 10.42 -15.80
C ILE A 81 0.91 11.63 -16.57
N GLU A 82 0.86 11.60 -17.91
CA GLU A 82 1.33 12.69 -18.78
C GLU A 82 0.50 13.99 -18.64
N GLU A 83 -0.81 13.87 -18.39
CA GLU A 83 -1.75 15.01 -18.43
C GLU A 83 -2.42 15.34 -17.07
N GLU A 84 -2.69 16.62 -16.83
CA GLU A 84 -3.44 17.10 -15.67
C GLU A 84 -4.96 16.91 -15.86
N ILE A 85 -5.61 16.18 -14.94
CA ILE A 85 -7.04 15.83 -15.06
C ILE A 85 -7.94 17.01 -14.65
N LYS A 86 -8.02 18.02 -15.52
CA LYS A 86 -8.82 19.24 -15.30
C LYS A 86 -10.28 18.95 -14.96
N ARG A 87 -10.89 17.91 -15.56
CA ARG A 87 -12.26 17.45 -15.27
C ARG A 87 -12.41 15.95 -15.52
N LEU A 88 -13.11 15.23 -14.64
CA LEU A 88 -13.48 13.83 -14.87
C LEU A 88 -14.60 13.72 -15.94
N PRO A 89 -14.49 12.79 -16.92
CA PRO A 89 -15.49 12.63 -17.98
C PRO A 89 -16.88 12.20 -17.50
N ARG A 90 -17.95 12.76 -18.09
CA ARG A 90 -19.36 12.47 -17.70
C ARG A 90 -19.79 11.02 -17.99
N ASN A 91 -19.32 10.44 -19.08
CA ASN A 91 -19.67 9.09 -19.52
C ASN A 91 -19.10 7.98 -18.61
N GLY A 92 -18.07 8.27 -17.81
CA GLY A 92 -17.41 7.31 -16.92
C GLY A 92 -16.08 6.78 -17.45
N ILE A 93 -15.77 6.95 -18.73
CA ILE A 93 -14.50 6.50 -19.34
C ILE A 93 -13.47 7.61 -19.22
N LEU A 94 -12.40 7.37 -18.46
CA LEU A 94 -11.21 8.19 -18.40
C LEU A 94 -10.14 7.58 -19.32
N LYS A 95 -9.63 8.37 -20.27
CA LYS A 95 -8.43 8.03 -21.04
C LYS A 95 -7.24 8.78 -20.45
N LEU A 96 -6.10 8.12 -20.35
CA LEU A 96 -4.84 8.72 -19.88
C LEU A 96 -3.63 7.93 -20.40
N GLU A 97 -2.47 8.56 -20.45
CA GLU A 97 -1.18 7.90 -20.68
C GLU A 97 -0.46 7.76 -19.34
N PHE A 98 -0.06 6.53 -19.00
CA PHE A 98 0.41 6.12 -17.67
C PHE A 98 1.85 5.63 -17.72
N ASN A 99 2.75 6.39 -17.11
CA ASN A 99 4.11 5.93 -16.83
C ASN A 99 4.09 5.11 -15.51
N PRO A 100 4.32 3.78 -15.56
CA PRO A 100 4.23 2.94 -14.36
C PRO A 100 5.37 3.18 -13.36
N SER A 101 6.52 3.73 -13.79
CA SER A 101 7.72 3.90 -12.96
C SER A 101 8.62 5.04 -13.48
N PRO A 102 8.23 6.32 -13.28
CA PRO A 102 9.04 7.49 -13.67
C PRO A 102 10.37 7.60 -12.89
N PHE A 103 10.55 6.80 -11.84
CA PHE A 103 11.77 6.75 -11.03
C PHE A 103 12.52 5.42 -11.22
N LYS A 104 13.84 5.45 -10.97
CA LYS A 104 14.65 4.22 -10.86
C LYS A 104 14.37 3.55 -9.51
N THR A 105 13.88 2.31 -9.55
CA THR A 105 13.44 1.54 -8.38
C THR A 105 14.29 0.28 -8.20
N LYS A 106 14.72 0.00 -6.97
CA LYS A 106 15.64 -1.10 -6.65
C LYS A 106 14.92 -2.41 -6.31
N SER A 107 13.74 -2.32 -5.70
CA SER A 107 12.96 -3.48 -5.25
C SER A 107 11.47 -3.21 -5.32
N PHE A 108 10.68 -4.29 -5.34
CA PHE A 108 9.23 -4.23 -5.51
C PHE A 108 8.53 -5.26 -4.63
N THR A 109 7.43 -4.83 -4.04
CA THR A 109 6.46 -5.69 -3.37
C THR A 109 5.46 -6.24 -4.40
N GLN A 110 5.13 -7.54 -4.30
CA GLN A 110 4.14 -8.21 -5.13
C GLN A 110 3.05 -8.86 -4.27
N LEU A 111 1.85 -8.28 -4.26
CA LEU A 111 0.70 -8.84 -3.52
C LEU A 111 -0.42 -9.32 -4.46
N PRO A 112 -1.16 -10.39 -4.10
CA PRO A 112 -2.26 -10.90 -4.90
C PRO A 112 -3.31 -9.83 -5.26
N SER A 113 -3.70 -9.75 -6.53
CA SER A 113 -4.57 -8.69 -7.03
C SER A 113 -5.98 -8.73 -6.44
N ASN A 114 -6.42 -9.90 -5.98
CA ASN A 114 -7.69 -10.07 -5.27
C ASN A 114 -7.72 -9.41 -3.88
N LEU A 115 -6.57 -9.02 -3.31
CA LEU A 115 -6.51 -8.17 -2.11
C LEU A 115 -7.30 -6.86 -2.28
N ILE A 116 -7.43 -6.34 -3.50
CA ILE A 116 -8.23 -5.13 -3.76
C ILE A 116 -9.71 -5.32 -3.40
N ASN A 117 -10.25 -6.54 -3.51
CA ASN A 117 -11.62 -6.85 -3.13
C ASN A 117 -11.80 -6.94 -1.60
N LYS A 118 -10.72 -6.84 -0.80
CA LYS A 118 -10.80 -6.75 0.66
C LYS A 118 -10.93 -5.30 1.16
N ILE A 119 -10.75 -4.28 0.30
CA ILE A 119 -10.78 -2.85 0.68
C ILE A 119 -12.08 -2.47 1.39
N GLU A 120 -13.21 -3.09 1.03
CA GLU A 120 -14.49 -2.92 1.72
C GLU A 120 -14.41 -3.17 3.23
N HIS A 121 -13.66 -4.20 3.64
CA HIS A 121 -13.57 -4.64 5.03
C HIS A 121 -12.33 -4.11 5.77
N ILE A 122 -11.26 -3.75 5.04
CA ILE A 122 -9.97 -3.30 5.62
C ILE A 122 -9.65 -1.82 5.36
N GLY A 123 -10.44 -1.14 4.52
CA GLY A 123 -10.19 0.23 4.05
C GLY A 123 -8.91 0.39 3.22
N LEU A 124 -8.78 1.55 2.56
CA LEU A 124 -7.56 1.91 1.83
C LEU A 124 -6.32 1.99 2.74
N ILE A 125 -6.50 2.34 4.02
CA ILE A 125 -5.42 2.36 4.99
C ILE A 125 -4.95 0.94 5.33
N GLY A 126 -5.86 -0.01 5.57
CA GLY A 126 -5.47 -1.41 5.78
C GLY A 126 -4.79 -2.01 4.55
N TYR A 127 -5.30 -1.72 3.35
CA TYR A 127 -4.68 -2.11 2.07
C TYR A 127 -3.25 -1.56 1.94
N ARG A 128 -3.05 -0.26 2.23
CA ARG A 128 -1.72 0.36 2.22
C ARG A 128 -0.78 -0.22 3.28
N LEU A 129 -1.27 -0.48 4.50
CA LEU A 129 -0.46 -1.07 5.57
C LEU A 129 0.02 -2.49 5.24
N ILE A 130 -0.79 -3.32 4.56
CA ILE A 130 -0.33 -4.65 4.10
C ILE A 130 0.84 -4.50 3.12
N TYR A 131 0.73 -3.64 2.11
CA TYR A 131 1.85 -3.35 1.18
C TYR A 131 3.08 -2.85 1.92
N TYR A 132 2.89 -1.95 2.89
CA TYR A 132 3.97 -1.44 3.71
C TYR A 132 4.69 -2.55 4.46
N TYR A 133 3.96 -3.41 5.19
CA TYR A 133 4.56 -4.51 5.94
C TYR A 133 5.24 -5.53 5.03
N GLU A 134 4.62 -5.90 3.90
CA GLU A 134 5.23 -6.86 2.97
C GLU A 134 6.55 -6.36 2.38
N SER A 135 6.70 -5.05 2.13
CA SER A 135 7.94 -4.50 1.54
C SER A 135 9.21 -4.78 2.34
N TYR A 136 9.11 -4.96 3.67
CA TYR A 136 10.25 -5.27 4.54
C TYR A 136 10.48 -6.78 4.71
N ILE A 137 9.61 -7.62 4.15
CA ILE A 137 9.65 -9.08 4.27
C ILE A 137 10.36 -9.67 3.03
N ASN A 138 11.42 -10.45 3.26
CA ASN A 138 12.07 -11.18 2.16
C ASN A 138 11.57 -12.63 2.13
N ARG A 139 10.56 -12.92 1.29
CA ARG A 139 9.99 -14.27 1.14
C ARG A 139 10.96 -15.34 0.59
N LYS A 140 12.16 -14.96 0.12
CA LYS A 140 13.23 -15.89 -0.26
C LYS A 140 14.20 -16.20 0.89
N ASP A 141 14.19 -15.40 1.96
CA ASP A 141 15.01 -15.62 3.14
C ASP A 141 14.22 -16.45 4.15
N VAL A 142 14.71 -17.67 4.40
CA VAL A 142 14.08 -18.62 5.30
C VAL A 142 14.48 -18.41 6.77
N ILE A 143 15.42 -17.51 7.07
CA ILE A 143 15.95 -17.28 8.43
C ILE A 143 15.73 -15.83 8.88
N SER A 144 16.15 -14.84 8.07
CA SER A 144 16.00 -13.42 8.38
C SER A 144 14.80 -12.80 7.65
N LYS A 145 14.30 -11.66 8.14
CA LYS A 145 13.27 -10.84 7.45
C LYS A 145 11.98 -11.59 7.08
N GLN A 146 11.56 -12.59 7.86
CA GLN A 146 10.24 -13.23 7.73
C GLN A 146 9.06 -12.31 8.13
N PHE A 147 9.35 -11.17 8.77
CA PHE A 147 8.39 -10.21 9.30
C PHE A 147 8.92 -8.77 9.18
N CYS A 148 8.01 -7.81 9.11
CA CYS A 148 8.35 -6.40 9.31
C CYS A 148 8.48 -6.13 10.82
N PHE A 149 9.47 -5.33 11.23
CA PHE A 149 9.75 -4.99 12.63
C PHE A 149 9.69 -3.47 12.92
N VAL A 150 9.19 -2.70 11.93
CA VAL A 150 9.25 -1.24 11.90
C VAL A 150 8.35 -0.60 12.97
N GLY A 151 8.89 0.41 13.66
CA GLY A 151 8.18 1.12 14.72
C GLY A 151 6.92 1.84 14.23
N GLN A 152 5.91 1.92 15.10
CA GLN A 152 4.65 2.63 14.79
C GLN A 152 4.88 4.11 14.49
N ASP A 153 5.93 4.70 15.06
CA ASP A 153 6.39 6.07 14.81
C ASP A 153 6.95 6.25 13.40
N THR A 154 7.78 5.32 12.93
CA THR A 154 8.31 5.31 11.55
C THR A 154 7.18 5.13 10.54
N ILE A 155 6.25 4.19 10.77
CA ILE A 155 5.05 4.00 9.94
C ILE A 155 4.21 5.29 9.90
N SER A 156 4.10 5.98 11.03
CA SER A 156 3.32 7.23 11.16
C SER A 156 3.95 8.38 10.40
N SER A 157 5.28 8.51 10.45
CA SER A 157 6.07 9.50 9.72
C SER A 157 6.04 9.25 8.21
N GLU A 158 6.49 8.08 7.75
CA GLU A 158 6.63 7.77 6.33
C GLU A 158 5.29 7.82 5.58
N LEU A 159 4.21 7.29 6.17
CA LEU A 159 2.91 7.22 5.49
C LEU A 159 2.00 8.42 5.76
N ASN A 160 2.40 9.34 6.65
CA ASN A 160 1.57 10.42 7.18
C ASN A 160 0.19 9.93 7.67
N ILE A 161 0.21 8.92 8.57
CA ILE A 161 -0.99 8.33 9.20
C ILE A 161 -0.82 8.40 10.71
N ASN A 162 -1.79 8.96 11.44
CA ASN A 162 -1.65 9.07 12.90
C ASN A 162 -1.62 7.68 13.59
N LYS A 163 -0.91 7.60 14.72
CA LYS A 163 -0.61 6.35 15.42
C LYS A 163 -1.88 5.56 15.79
N GLU A 164 -2.91 6.23 16.32
CA GLU A 164 -4.18 5.57 16.69
C GLU A 164 -4.94 5.02 15.48
N THR A 165 -4.84 5.65 14.31
CA THR A 165 -5.38 5.11 13.06
C THR A 165 -4.60 3.86 12.60
N ILE A 166 -3.26 3.87 12.70
CA ILE A 166 -2.44 2.67 12.42
C ILE A 166 -2.86 1.51 13.34
N LYS A 167 -3.05 1.77 14.63
CA LYS A 167 -3.53 0.80 15.64
C LYS A 167 -4.93 0.26 15.29
N LYS A 168 -5.90 1.14 15.01
CA LYS A 168 -7.26 0.78 14.57
C LYS A 168 -7.24 -0.15 13.35
N TYR A 169 -6.50 0.21 12.31
CA TYR A 169 -6.43 -0.61 11.10
C TYR A 169 -5.64 -1.91 11.30
N ASN A 170 -4.63 -1.93 12.17
CA ASN A 170 -3.96 -3.16 12.56
C ASN A 170 -4.88 -4.16 13.29
N ASP A 171 -5.78 -3.70 14.16
CA ASP A 171 -6.79 -4.58 14.77
C ASP A 171 -7.84 -5.06 13.77
N ILE A 172 -8.16 -4.28 12.73
CA ILE A 172 -8.97 -4.74 11.59
C ILE A 172 -8.23 -5.81 10.78
N LEU A 173 -6.95 -5.61 10.45
CA LEU A 173 -6.11 -6.56 9.71
C LEU A 173 -5.86 -7.88 10.45
N LYS A 174 -5.80 -7.83 11.79
CA LYS A 174 -5.79 -9.01 12.66
C LYS A 174 -7.13 -9.76 12.62
N LYS A 175 -8.25 -9.03 12.75
CA LYS A 175 -9.61 -9.62 12.70
C LYS A 175 -9.90 -10.28 11.35
N SER A 176 -9.44 -9.70 10.24
CA SER A 176 -9.54 -10.28 8.89
C SER A 176 -8.50 -11.37 8.59
N LYS A 177 -7.64 -11.72 9.56
CA LYS A 177 -6.57 -12.74 9.46
C LYS A 177 -5.57 -12.48 8.34
N LEU A 178 -5.39 -11.23 7.91
CA LEU A 178 -4.42 -10.84 6.88
C LEU A 178 -3.04 -10.50 7.46
N VAL A 179 -2.97 -10.12 8.75
CA VAL A 179 -1.72 -9.83 9.46
C VAL A 179 -1.77 -10.42 10.88
N THR A 180 -0.73 -11.14 11.28
CA THR A 180 -0.44 -11.42 12.71
C THR A 180 0.54 -10.38 13.23
N ILE A 181 0.29 -9.82 14.41
CA ILE A 181 1.19 -8.86 15.05
C ILE A 181 1.59 -9.41 16.42
N LYS A 182 2.87 -9.77 16.57
CA LYS A 182 3.44 -10.09 17.88
C LYS A 182 4.02 -8.80 18.47
N LYS A 183 3.66 -8.47 19.72
CA LYS A 183 4.31 -7.40 20.46
C LYS A 183 5.45 -7.99 21.28
N HIS A 184 6.66 -7.50 21.06
CA HIS A 184 7.81 -7.79 21.89
C HIS A 184 8.05 -6.56 22.77
N LYS A 185 8.08 -6.75 24.09
CA LYS A 185 8.64 -5.75 25.00
C LYS A 185 10.15 -5.72 24.74
N LEU A 186 10.74 -4.53 24.65
CA LEU A 186 12.19 -4.42 24.77
C LEU A 186 12.61 -4.57 26.24
N GLU A 187 13.80 -5.14 26.42
CA GLU A 187 14.61 -4.94 27.62
C GLU A 187 15.35 -3.58 27.49
N PHE A 188 15.99 -3.12 28.55
CA PHE A 188 15.97 -1.69 29.00
C PHE A 188 17.07 -0.63 28.36
N ASP A 189 16.99 1.53 27.47
CA ASP A 189 17.79 2.84 27.34
C ASP A 189 17.64 3.78 28.60
N GLY A 190 18.54 3.67 29.63
CA GLY A 190 18.43 4.29 30.97
C GLY A 190 19.06 3.53 32.17
N TYR A 191 18.78 4.03 33.41
CA TYR A 191 18.85 3.44 34.78
C TYR A 191 17.64 4.00 35.59
N ASP A 192 17.14 3.36 36.66
CA ASP A 192 16.03 3.88 37.50
C ASP A 192 16.51 4.51 38.83
N ASP A 193 15.60 5.04 39.65
CA ASP A 193 15.91 5.77 40.90
C ASP A 193 16.65 4.91 41.97
N LEU A 194 16.84 3.61 41.70
CA LEU A 194 17.57 2.63 42.52
C LEU A 194 18.61 1.85 41.67
N ASP A 195 19.04 2.39 40.52
CA ASP A 195 19.96 1.79 39.53
C ASP A 195 19.49 0.45 38.90
N ASN A 196 18.18 0.22 38.71
CA ASN A 196 17.62 -1.01 38.12
C ASN A 196 17.17 -0.87 36.64
N ILE A 197 16.64 -1.97 36.05
CA ILE A 197 16.56 -2.24 34.60
C ILE A 197 15.15 -2.73 34.12
N VAL A 198 14.41 -1.96 33.30
CA VAL A 198 12.96 -2.08 32.93
C VAL A 198 12.42 -1.72 31.48
N PHE A 199 13.17 -1.19 30.48
CA PHE A 199 12.77 0.00 29.66
C PHE A 199 11.72 -0.27 28.55
N ASN A 200 10.64 0.52 28.55
CA ASN A 200 9.33 0.14 28.00
C ASN A 200 9.08 0.55 26.53
N LYS A 201 10.05 0.36 25.63
CA LYS A 201 9.78 0.37 24.18
C LYS A 201 9.16 -0.97 23.75
N TYR A 202 8.39 -0.95 22.66
CA TYR A 202 7.78 -2.15 22.08
C TYR A 202 8.11 -2.26 20.59
N HIS A 203 8.71 -3.38 20.17
CA HIS A 203 8.77 -3.74 18.76
C HIS A 203 7.60 -4.64 18.37
N ASN A 204 6.90 -4.25 17.31
CA ASN A 204 5.85 -5.06 16.71
C ASN A 204 6.44 -5.86 15.56
N HIS A 205 6.33 -7.19 15.59
CA HIS A 205 6.61 -8.05 14.45
C HIS A 205 5.33 -8.30 13.68
N TYR A 206 5.20 -7.69 12.49
CA TYR A 206 4.07 -7.83 11.58
C TYR A 206 4.36 -8.94 10.55
N TYR A 207 3.59 -10.02 10.63
CA TYR A 207 3.64 -11.16 9.71
C TYR A 207 2.43 -11.07 8.78
N VAL A 208 2.67 -10.87 7.48
CA VAL A 208 1.60 -10.78 6.46
C VAL A 208 1.26 -12.17 5.91
N HIS A 209 -0.04 -12.47 5.74
CA HIS A 209 -0.54 -13.77 5.32
C HIS A 209 -1.06 -13.76 3.87
N ILE A 210 -0.13 -13.86 2.91
CA ILE A 210 -0.41 -13.85 1.45
C ILE A 210 -1.34 -15.00 1.02
N ASP A 211 -1.33 -16.12 1.73
CA ASP A 211 -2.19 -17.26 1.45
C ASP A 211 -3.68 -16.98 1.74
N LYS A 212 -3.98 -16.05 2.66
CA LYS A 212 -5.35 -15.64 3.03
C LYS A 212 -5.96 -14.56 2.12
N MET A 213 -5.23 -14.14 1.08
CA MET A 213 -5.65 -13.08 0.14
C MET A 213 -6.44 -13.63 -1.05
#